data_AF-A0A1B7W786-F1
#
_entry.id   AF-A0A1B7W786-F1
#
_cell.length_a   1.000
_cell.length_b   1.000
_cell.length_c   1.000
_cell.angle_alpha   90.00
_cell.angle_beta   90.00
_cell.angle_gamma   90.00
#
_symmetry.space_group_name_H-M   'P 1'
#
loop_
_entity.id
_entity.type
_entity.pdbx_description
1 polymer ?
#
loop_
_entity_poly.entity_id
_entity_poly.type
_entity_poly.pdbx_seq_one_letter_code
_entity_poly.pdbx_strand_id
1 'polypeptide(L)'
;LGVLGNANLFLINPNGISFGPNAQLDVKGSFVASTADKIVFDNYDFTTTNPTAPPLLTVNIPLGLGFRNNPGDINVDLVGSTLAFNNGQGLKVPQDKTLALIGGNVNINGNGVDNAQDLRAGILSPGSRVQLGGLTQTGTVNFNENFYSTFPQGVTRGNVSLSNGAEINVRAAGGGSITINSRNLNVNENSRVRAGIQKNLGSANAQAGNIEINNIEQVTIDNAVIANIVDEFGKGNAGDINIHSSSLTLKNGSGINTSVFAASSEGNAGNVTIDTANLNLENGSFISADTNGKGNAGNVAIQATQGVNVRGWLSSDVNGTAQGNSGGITIDTSTLTLENGGYITADTRGKGNAGNVAIQATQGVTVGEKAVLSSDVKGTAQGNGGHVTIDTSTLTLENGGFISADTKGKGNAGSVAIKATQGVTIGGLLTSGVTDTGEGNSGGITIDTSSLTLENGGAISAGTYGKGSAGNIAIKATQGVNVGGLLTSGVTDTGEGNSGGITIDTSTLTLENGGFINASTFGKGNAGNIEIQATQG
;
A
#
# COMPACT_ATOMS: atom_id res chain seq x y z
N LEU A 1 -29.77 14.65 17.04
CA LEU A 1 -29.15 15.89 17.58
C LEU A 1 -29.02 16.89 16.43
N GLY A 2 -29.39 18.16 16.61
CA GLY A 2 -29.37 19.12 15.50
C GLY A 2 -29.35 20.59 15.91
N VAL A 3 -29.08 21.47 14.94
CA VAL A 3 -29.07 22.94 15.09
C VAL A 3 -29.78 23.59 13.90
N LEU A 4 -30.44 24.73 14.13
CA LEU A 4 -31.07 25.50 13.07
C LEU A 4 -30.02 26.33 12.31
N GLY A 5 -30.16 26.42 10.99
CA GLY A 5 -29.26 27.19 10.12
C GLY A 5 -27.92 26.50 9.87
N ASN A 6 -26.90 27.27 9.48
CA ASN A 6 -25.59 26.78 9.04
C ASN A 6 -24.56 26.65 10.19
N ALA A 7 -25.02 26.59 11.44
CA ALA A 7 -24.13 26.54 12.59
C ALA A 7 -23.37 25.20 12.68
N ASN A 8 -22.12 25.28 13.15
CA ASN A 8 -21.38 24.11 13.60
C ASN A 8 -21.88 23.70 15.00
N LEU A 9 -21.87 22.42 15.31
CA LEU A 9 -22.29 21.89 16.60
C LEU A 9 -21.13 21.22 17.34
N PHE A 10 -20.89 21.68 18.57
CA PHE A 10 -19.94 21.09 19.51
C PHE A 10 -20.71 20.39 20.64
N LEU A 11 -20.49 19.08 20.81
CA LEU A 11 -21.00 18.29 21.92
C LEU A 11 -19.83 17.89 22.82
N ILE A 12 -19.76 18.47 24.03
CA ILE A 12 -18.66 18.24 24.96
C ILE A 12 -19.18 17.56 26.24
N ASN A 13 -18.62 16.39 26.59
CA ASN A 13 -18.92 15.70 27.84
C ASN A 13 -17.71 14.89 28.34
N PRO A 14 -16.99 15.36 29.39
CA PRO A 14 -15.80 14.68 29.91
C PRO A 14 -16.02 13.26 30.43
N ASN A 15 -17.27 12.93 30.79
CA ASN A 15 -17.63 11.62 31.33
C ASN A 15 -17.80 10.55 30.25
N GLY A 16 -17.76 10.93 28.97
CA GLY A 16 -17.97 10.02 27.85
C GLY A 16 -19.22 10.36 27.03
N ILE A 17 -19.24 9.87 25.80
CA ILE A 17 -20.35 10.06 24.84
C ILE A 17 -20.71 8.70 24.25
N SER A 18 -22.00 8.40 24.14
CA SER A 18 -22.48 7.19 23.46
C SER A 18 -23.52 7.53 22.41
N PHE A 19 -23.32 7.04 21.19
CA PHE A 19 -24.27 7.09 20.09
C PHE A 19 -24.82 5.68 19.88
N GLY A 20 -26.12 5.50 20.13
CA GLY A 20 -26.80 4.21 19.96
C GLY A 20 -27.25 3.93 18.52
N PRO A 21 -27.93 2.79 18.27
CA PRO A 21 -28.20 2.26 16.93
C PRO A 21 -29.10 3.12 16.05
N ASN A 22 -29.85 4.05 16.64
CA ASN A 22 -30.74 4.98 15.96
C ASN A 22 -30.21 6.43 15.96
N ALA A 23 -28.96 6.65 16.38
CA ALA A 23 -28.39 7.99 16.46
C ALA A 23 -28.31 8.65 15.07
N GLN A 24 -28.82 9.87 14.98
CA GLN A 24 -28.78 10.68 13.77
C GLN A 24 -28.41 12.13 14.09
N LEU A 25 -27.70 12.75 13.16
CA LEU A 25 -27.32 14.15 13.17
C LEU A 25 -28.16 14.91 12.14
N ASP A 26 -28.81 15.98 12.58
CA ASP A 26 -29.49 16.96 11.71
C ASP A 26 -28.79 18.31 11.84
N VAL A 27 -27.62 18.40 11.21
CA VAL A 27 -26.72 19.55 11.29
C VAL A 27 -26.39 19.97 9.86
N LYS A 28 -26.43 21.29 9.56
CA LYS A 28 -26.02 21.84 8.25
C LYS A 28 -24.55 22.31 8.23
N GLY A 29 -23.94 22.51 9.39
CA GLY A 29 -22.51 22.76 9.55
C GLY A 29 -21.69 21.50 9.88
N SER A 30 -20.52 21.72 10.44
CA SER A 30 -19.66 20.68 11.01
C SER A 30 -20.16 20.21 12.38
N PHE A 31 -19.79 18.99 12.76
CA PHE A 31 -20.09 18.39 14.06
C PHE A 31 -18.80 17.94 14.74
N VAL A 32 -18.61 18.34 15.99
CA VAL A 32 -17.50 17.91 16.86
C VAL A 32 -18.09 17.32 18.13
N ALA A 33 -17.86 16.03 18.38
CA ALA A 33 -18.12 15.39 19.67
C ALA A 33 -16.81 15.17 20.39
N SER A 34 -16.73 15.58 21.66
CA SER A 34 -15.50 15.45 22.44
C SER A 34 -15.73 15.18 23.91
N THR A 35 -14.79 14.47 24.52
CA THR A 35 -14.73 14.26 25.98
C THR A 35 -13.67 15.14 26.64
N ALA A 36 -13.29 16.23 25.97
CA ALA A 36 -12.49 17.32 26.55
C ALA A 36 -13.26 18.02 27.68
N ASP A 37 -12.51 18.67 28.58
CA ASP A 37 -13.08 19.47 29.68
C ASP A 37 -13.43 20.89 29.24
N LYS A 38 -12.77 21.37 28.18
CA LYS A 38 -12.96 22.73 27.66
C LYS A 38 -12.77 22.84 26.15
N ILE A 39 -13.43 23.84 25.58
CA ILE A 39 -13.16 24.35 24.23
C ILE A 39 -12.31 25.61 24.38
N VAL A 40 -11.18 25.65 23.69
CA VAL A 40 -10.21 26.74 23.72
C VAL A 40 -10.50 27.72 22.58
N PHE A 41 -10.52 29.02 22.89
CA PHE A 41 -10.58 30.12 21.92
C PHE A 41 -9.46 31.13 22.19
N ASP A 42 -9.19 32.06 21.27
CA ASP A 42 -8.07 33.03 21.38
C ASP A 42 -8.04 33.76 22.73
N ASN A 43 -9.19 34.18 23.24
CA ASN A 43 -9.32 35.06 24.41
C ASN A 43 -10.24 34.48 25.49
N TYR A 44 -10.71 33.24 25.34
CA TYR A 44 -11.72 32.66 26.21
C TYR A 44 -11.67 31.13 26.18
N ASP A 45 -11.90 30.48 27.32
CA ASP A 45 -12.11 29.04 27.39
C ASP A 45 -13.55 28.76 27.82
N PHE A 46 -14.28 27.98 27.04
CA PHE A 46 -15.55 27.42 27.49
C PHE A 46 -15.28 26.14 28.28
N THR A 47 -15.55 26.14 29.58
CA THR A 47 -15.32 24.97 30.45
C THR A 47 -16.61 24.27 30.85
N THR A 48 -16.57 22.94 31.00
CA THR A 48 -17.73 22.11 31.39
C THR A 48 -17.96 22.05 32.90
N THR A 49 -16.95 22.39 33.71
CA THR A 49 -17.01 22.28 35.18
C THR A 49 -17.35 23.59 35.88
N ASN A 50 -17.02 24.74 35.28
CA ASN A 50 -17.35 26.08 35.81
C ASN A 50 -17.62 27.06 34.64
N PRO A 51 -18.78 26.98 33.97
CA PRO A 51 -19.07 27.82 32.83
C PRO A 51 -19.22 29.29 33.28
N THR A 52 -18.31 30.16 32.84
CA THR A 52 -18.46 31.61 32.96
C THR A 52 -19.37 32.15 31.86
N ALA A 53 -20.00 33.30 32.08
CA ALA A 53 -20.80 33.94 31.04
C ALA A 53 -19.92 34.27 29.81
N PRO A 54 -20.32 33.88 28.59
CA PRO A 54 -19.54 34.19 27.39
C PRO A 54 -19.46 35.72 27.19
N PRO A 55 -18.33 36.24 26.68
CA PRO A 55 -18.18 37.67 26.42
C PRO A 55 -19.24 38.19 25.42
N LEU A 56 -19.66 39.45 25.60
CA LEU A 56 -20.71 40.13 24.81
C LEU A 56 -20.36 40.33 23.31
N LEU A 57 -19.08 40.21 22.94
CA LEU A 57 -18.59 40.28 21.57
C LEU A 57 -18.20 38.88 21.07
N THR A 58 -18.60 38.60 19.83
CA THR A 58 -18.51 37.31 19.13
C THR A 58 -17.14 36.65 19.23
N VAL A 59 -17.13 35.39 19.64
CA VAL A 59 -15.95 34.52 19.63
C VAL A 59 -15.88 33.85 18.25
N ASN A 60 -14.83 34.13 17.47
CA ASN A 60 -14.90 33.89 16.02
C ASN A 60 -14.62 32.44 15.60
N ILE A 61 -13.70 31.68 16.22
CA ILE A 61 -13.41 30.27 15.83
C ILE A 61 -12.83 29.49 17.04
N PRO A 62 -13.31 28.26 17.36
CA PRO A 62 -12.64 27.38 18.31
C PRO A 62 -11.22 27.00 17.86
N LEU A 63 -10.24 27.21 18.72
CA LEU A 63 -8.84 26.89 18.46
C LEU A 63 -8.45 25.48 18.91
N GLY A 64 -9.20 24.87 19.83
CA GLY A 64 -8.85 23.54 20.31
C GLY A 64 -9.76 22.95 21.37
N LEU A 65 -9.40 21.74 21.80
CA LEU A 65 -10.05 20.93 22.82
C LEU A 65 -9.04 20.61 23.92
N GLY A 66 -9.30 21.10 25.14
CA GLY A 66 -8.42 20.89 26.29
C GLY A 66 -8.86 19.69 27.13
N PHE A 67 -7.98 18.70 27.27
CA PHE A 67 -8.22 17.45 28.01
C PHE A 67 -7.49 17.44 29.34
N ARG A 68 -8.13 16.88 30.38
CA ARG A 68 -7.47 16.39 31.60
C ARG A 68 -7.03 14.93 31.45
N ASN A 69 -6.42 14.37 32.50
CA ASN A 69 -6.07 12.95 32.55
C ASN A 69 -7.33 12.05 32.55
N ASN A 70 -7.25 10.93 31.83
CA ASN A 70 -8.30 9.91 31.74
C ASN A 70 -9.67 10.48 31.32
N PRO A 71 -9.77 11.17 30.17
CA PRO A 71 -11.06 11.59 29.64
C PRO A 71 -11.91 10.37 29.27
N GLY A 72 -13.24 10.50 29.36
CA GLY A 72 -14.15 9.42 29.01
C GLY A 72 -14.06 9.01 27.54
N ASP A 73 -14.57 7.82 27.22
CA ASP A 73 -14.56 7.29 25.86
C ASP A 73 -15.73 7.83 25.02
N ILE A 74 -15.56 7.80 23.70
CA ILE A 74 -16.65 7.99 22.73
C ILE A 74 -16.98 6.63 22.14
N ASN A 75 -18.22 6.18 22.32
CA ASN A 75 -18.71 4.91 21.80
C ASN A 75 -19.78 5.17 20.74
N VAL A 76 -19.62 4.57 19.57
CA VAL A 76 -20.64 4.49 18.52
C VAL A 76 -21.06 3.02 18.45
N ASP A 77 -22.19 2.69 19.08
CA ASP A 77 -22.68 1.31 19.20
C ASP A 77 -23.94 1.12 18.36
N LEU A 78 -23.78 0.37 17.27
CA LEU A 78 -24.78 0.24 16.21
C LEU A 78 -25.36 -1.17 16.12
N VAL A 79 -25.17 -1.99 17.15
CA VAL A 79 -25.81 -3.31 17.24
C VAL A 79 -27.33 -3.17 17.12
N GLY A 80 -27.93 -3.92 16.20
CA GLY A 80 -29.37 -3.85 15.90
C GLY A 80 -29.78 -2.65 15.03
N SER A 81 -28.83 -1.85 14.54
CA SER A 81 -29.12 -0.73 13.63
C SER A 81 -29.54 -1.21 12.24
N THR A 82 -30.57 -0.56 11.70
CA THR A 82 -30.98 -0.65 10.28
C THR A 82 -30.43 0.50 9.43
N LEU A 83 -29.67 1.42 10.05
CA LEU A 83 -29.06 2.56 9.36
C LEU A 83 -27.93 2.04 8.47
N ALA A 84 -28.09 2.19 7.16
CA ALA A 84 -27.11 1.74 6.18
C ALA A 84 -26.77 2.84 5.17
N PHE A 85 -25.56 2.78 4.61
CA PHE A 85 -25.04 3.76 3.65
C PHE A 85 -26.00 4.05 2.49
N ASN A 86 -26.60 3.01 1.91
CA ASN A 86 -27.53 3.13 0.79
C ASN A 86 -28.86 3.83 1.16
N ASN A 87 -29.18 3.92 2.45
CA ASN A 87 -30.37 4.61 2.96
C ASN A 87 -30.06 6.05 3.42
N GLY A 88 -28.81 6.50 3.31
CA GLY A 88 -28.37 7.83 3.76
C GLY A 88 -28.52 8.05 5.26
N GLN A 89 -28.44 6.98 6.06
CA GLN A 89 -28.72 6.95 7.48
C GLN A 89 -27.44 6.61 8.27
N GLY A 90 -27.23 7.24 9.43
CA GLY A 90 -26.02 7.10 10.26
C GLY A 90 -25.53 8.45 10.80
N LEU A 91 -24.37 8.47 11.46
CA LEU A 91 -23.71 9.71 11.83
C LEU A 91 -23.14 10.37 10.56
N LYS A 92 -23.71 11.50 10.17
CA LYS A 92 -23.36 12.21 8.93
C LYS A 92 -23.39 13.72 9.11
N VAL A 93 -22.59 14.41 8.31
CA VAL A 93 -22.65 15.87 8.09
C VAL A 93 -22.71 16.14 6.59
N PRO A 94 -23.06 17.37 6.15
CA PRO A 94 -23.04 17.71 4.73
C PRO A 94 -21.64 17.59 4.10
N GLN A 95 -21.62 17.54 2.77
CA GLN A 95 -20.38 17.56 2.00
C GLN A 95 -19.52 18.78 2.37
N ASP A 96 -18.21 18.60 2.35
CA ASP A 96 -17.19 19.61 2.70
C ASP A 96 -17.27 20.12 4.16
N LYS A 97 -18.07 19.47 5.02
CA LYS A 97 -18.10 19.70 6.47
C LYS A 97 -17.30 18.65 7.22
N THR A 98 -16.99 18.95 8.48
CA THR A 98 -16.22 18.07 9.35
C THR A 98 -17.13 17.33 10.32
N LEU A 99 -16.92 16.02 10.46
CA LEU A 99 -17.43 15.20 11.56
C LEU A 99 -16.22 14.71 12.37
N ALA A 100 -16.02 15.27 13.56
CA ALA A 100 -14.89 14.91 14.42
C ALA A 100 -15.36 14.23 15.72
N LEU A 101 -14.80 13.06 16.03
CA LEU A 101 -14.96 12.39 17.31
C LEU A 101 -13.59 12.36 18.01
N ILE A 102 -13.39 13.23 19.00
CA ILE A 102 -12.08 13.44 19.66
C ILE A 102 -12.23 13.27 21.17
N GLY A 103 -11.80 12.15 21.73
CA GLY A 103 -12.11 11.79 23.13
C GLY A 103 -10.96 11.18 23.94
N GLY A 104 -11.28 10.27 24.86
CA GLY A 104 -10.35 9.28 25.40
C GLY A 104 -10.05 8.25 24.32
N ASN A 105 -10.66 7.07 24.41
CA ASN A 105 -10.72 6.16 23.26
C ASN A 105 -11.95 6.46 22.40
N VAL A 106 -11.88 6.09 21.12
CA VAL A 106 -13.03 6.12 20.20
C VAL A 106 -13.30 4.70 19.71
N ASN A 107 -14.46 4.17 20.05
CA ASN A 107 -14.85 2.80 19.69
C ASN A 107 -16.07 2.84 18.78
N ILE A 108 -15.99 2.17 17.63
CA ILE A 108 -17.09 2.04 16.67
C ILE A 108 -17.44 0.57 16.54
N ASN A 109 -18.56 0.19 17.13
CA ASN A 109 -19.12 -1.14 17.07
C ASN A 109 -20.24 -1.16 16.02
N GLY A 110 -20.02 -1.91 14.94
CA GLY A 110 -20.97 -2.02 13.83
C GLY A 110 -22.24 -2.78 14.17
N ASN A 111 -23.06 -3.03 13.15
CA ASN A 111 -24.35 -3.70 13.30
C ASN A 111 -24.31 -5.23 13.15
N GLY A 112 -23.13 -5.83 12.98
CA GLY A 112 -22.96 -7.26 12.73
C GLY A 112 -23.26 -7.59 11.27
N VAL A 113 -22.23 -7.96 10.51
CA VAL A 113 -22.37 -8.16 9.05
C VAL A 113 -22.47 -9.65 8.76
N ASP A 114 -23.71 -10.13 8.85
CA ASP A 114 -24.16 -11.44 8.40
C ASP A 114 -25.45 -11.32 7.55
N ASN A 115 -25.75 -10.10 7.08
CA ASN A 115 -26.95 -9.82 6.29
C ASN A 115 -26.67 -10.06 4.79
N ALA A 116 -27.57 -10.77 4.13
CA ALA A 116 -27.53 -11.15 2.70
C ALA A 116 -27.48 -9.96 1.70
N GLN A 117 -27.27 -8.74 2.19
CA GLN A 117 -27.31 -7.47 1.45
C GLN A 117 -26.05 -6.60 1.68
N ASP A 118 -25.06 -7.04 2.49
CA ASP A 118 -23.83 -6.29 2.86
C ASP A 118 -24.12 -4.85 3.35
N LEU A 119 -25.25 -4.65 4.06
CA LEU A 119 -25.67 -3.36 4.59
C LEU A 119 -24.99 -3.09 5.93
N ARG A 120 -24.11 -2.09 5.95
CA ARG A 120 -23.25 -1.77 7.10
C ARG A 120 -23.62 -0.44 7.72
N ALA A 121 -23.56 -0.39 9.04
CA ALA A 121 -23.75 0.81 9.84
C ALA A 121 -22.40 1.39 10.28
N GLY A 122 -22.37 2.71 10.51
CA GLY A 122 -21.19 3.40 11.03
C GLY A 122 -21.26 4.91 10.86
N ILE A 123 -20.11 5.51 10.56
CA ILE A 123 -20.00 6.92 10.21
C ILE A 123 -20.14 7.04 8.69
N LEU A 124 -21.31 7.45 8.22
CA LEU A 124 -21.72 7.38 6.83
C LEU A 124 -21.95 8.80 6.30
N SER A 125 -20.85 9.47 5.93
CA SER A 125 -20.82 10.91 5.71
C SER A 125 -20.18 11.27 4.35
N PRO A 126 -20.88 10.99 3.22
CA PRO A 126 -20.39 11.19 1.86
C PRO A 126 -19.81 12.59 1.59
N GLY A 127 -18.60 12.65 1.03
CA GLY A 127 -17.94 13.89 0.63
C GLY A 127 -17.49 14.79 1.79
N SER A 128 -17.67 14.34 3.03
CA SER A 128 -17.29 15.08 4.24
C SER A 128 -15.89 14.69 4.74
N ARG A 129 -15.39 15.44 5.71
CA ARG A 129 -14.16 15.15 6.44
C ARG A 129 -14.47 14.44 7.75
N VAL A 130 -14.08 13.17 7.89
CA VAL A 130 -14.18 12.44 9.16
C VAL A 130 -12.85 12.47 9.89
N GLN A 131 -12.85 12.81 11.18
CA GLN A 131 -11.65 12.85 12.02
C GLN A 131 -11.87 12.12 13.33
N LEU A 132 -11.03 11.13 13.63
CA LEU A 132 -11.09 10.33 14.85
C LEU A 132 -9.80 10.44 15.63
N GLY A 133 -9.90 10.41 16.96
CA GLY A 133 -8.73 10.31 17.81
C GLY A 133 -9.02 10.62 19.26
N GLY A 134 -7.97 10.70 20.05
CA GLY A 134 -8.12 11.07 21.46
C GLY A 134 -6.82 11.19 22.21
N LEU A 135 -6.91 11.61 23.48
CA LEU A 135 -5.80 11.70 24.42
C LEU A 135 -6.15 10.90 25.68
N THR A 136 -5.16 10.23 26.29
CA THR A 136 -5.35 9.59 27.62
C THR A 136 -4.77 10.43 28.75
N GLN A 137 -4.01 11.46 28.40
CA GLN A 137 -3.31 12.36 29.32
C GLN A 137 -3.68 13.82 29.02
N THR A 138 -3.36 14.68 29.98
CA THR A 138 -3.56 16.13 29.84
C THR A 138 -2.86 16.67 28.59
N GLY A 139 -3.60 17.42 27.78
CA GLY A 139 -3.10 17.98 26.52
C GLY A 139 -4.19 18.77 25.79
N THR A 140 -3.80 19.45 24.71
CA THR A 140 -4.73 20.21 23.86
C THR A 140 -4.64 19.71 22.43
N VAL A 141 -5.77 19.30 21.86
CA VAL A 141 -5.90 19.04 20.42
C VAL A 141 -6.33 20.34 19.76
N ASN A 142 -5.52 20.87 18.86
CA ASN A 142 -5.80 22.14 18.20
C ASN A 142 -6.63 21.94 16.92
N PHE A 143 -7.35 22.97 16.51
CA PHE A 143 -8.04 23.06 15.24
C PHE A 143 -7.56 24.27 14.45
N ASN A 144 -7.41 24.12 13.13
CA ASN A 144 -7.28 25.26 12.23
C ASN A 144 -8.66 25.80 11.80
N GLU A 145 -8.68 26.87 11.02
CA GLU A 145 -9.90 27.52 10.51
C GLU A 145 -10.82 26.56 9.71
N ASN A 146 -10.24 25.51 9.12
CA ASN A 146 -10.95 24.47 8.36
C ASN A 146 -11.31 23.24 9.22
N PHE A 147 -11.21 23.35 10.54
CA PHE A 147 -11.46 22.29 11.53
C PHE A 147 -10.58 21.04 11.37
N TYR A 148 -9.38 21.14 10.79
CA TYR A 148 -8.41 20.04 10.87
C TYR A 148 -7.80 19.97 12.26
N SER A 149 -7.86 18.79 12.86
CA SER A 149 -7.30 18.51 14.18
C SER A 149 -5.78 18.28 14.10
N THR A 150 -5.05 18.83 15.06
CA THR A 150 -3.62 18.57 15.27
C THR A 150 -3.38 18.14 16.70
N PHE A 151 -2.78 16.97 16.88
CA PHE A 151 -2.51 16.38 18.19
C PHE A 151 -1.16 16.84 18.74
N PRO A 152 -1.05 17.07 20.06
CA PRO A 152 0.19 17.52 20.68
C PRO A 152 1.27 16.43 20.65
N GLN A 153 2.53 16.86 20.53
CA GLN A 153 3.70 15.98 20.58
C GLN A 153 3.99 15.56 22.03
N GLY A 154 4.49 14.32 22.22
CA GLY A 154 4.86 13.81 23.54
C GLY A 154 3.69 13.53 24.51
N VAL A 155 2.45 13.67 24.06
CA VAL A 155 1.25 13.32 24.84
C VAL A 155 0.70 11.98 24.36
N THR A 156 0.39 11.08 25.30
CA THR A 156 -0.16 9.77 24.96
C THR A 156 -1.55 9.90 24.35
N ARG A 157 -1.71 9.37 23.13
CA ARG A 157 -2.99 9.34 22.42
C ARG A 157 -3.90 8.24 22.97
N GLY A 158 -5.20 8.38 22.75
CA GLY A 158 -6.20 7.33 22.94
C GLY A 158 -6.23 6.36 21.77
N ASN A 159 -6.82 5.20 21.98
CA ASN A 159 -6.97 4.20 20.94
C ASN A 159 -8.21 4.47 20.07
N VAL A 160 -8.18 3.98 18.84
CA VAL A 160 -9.34 3.93 17.95
C VAL A 160 -9.62 2.48 17.59
N SER A 161 -10.86 2.03 17.71
CA SER A 161 -11.26 0.65 17.37
C SER A 161 -12.51 0.62 16.49
N LEU A 162 -12.47 -0.24 15.47
CA LEU A 162 -13.61 -0.59 14.62
C LEU A 162 -13.81 -2.10 14.69
N SER A 163 -15.03 -2.52 15.03
CA SER A 163 -15.40 -3.93 15.20
C SER A 163 -16.80 -4.23 14.65
N ASN A 164 -17.17 -5.51 14.61
CA ASN A 164 -18.50 -5.98 14.27
C ASN A 164 -19.04 -5.44 12.94
N GLY A 165 -18.16 -5.35 11.93
CA GLY A 165 -18.45 -4.85 10.59
C GLY A 165 -18.73 -3.35 10.47
N ALA A 166 -18.26 -2.55 11.44
CA ALA A 166 -18.34 -1.09 11.42
C ALA A 166 -17.80 -0.49 10.11
N GLU A 167 -18.45 0.57 9.62
CA GLU A 167 -17.99 1.27 8.42
C GLU A 167 -17.81 2.78 8.65
N ILE A 168 -16.61 3.29 8.36
CA ILE A 168 -16.41 4.72 8.10
C ILE A 168 -16.43 4.90 6.59
N ASN A 169 -17.36 5.69 6.05
CA ASN A 169 -17.48 5.89 4.61
C ASN A 169 -17.76 7.35 4.26
N VAL A 170 -16.83 7.93 3.49
CA VAL A 170 -16.90 9.30 2.97
C VAL A 170 -16.94 9.34 1.44
N ARG A 171 -17.14 8.20 0.77
CA ARG A 171 -17.18 8.11 -0.70
C ARG A 171 -18.28 9.00 -1.27
N ALA A 172 -17.98 9.67 -2.37
CA ALA A 172 -18.90 10.59 -3.05
C ALA A 172 -18.53 10.75 -4.53
N ALA A 173 -19.09 11.76 -5.21
CA ALA A 173 -18.68 12.14 -6.57
C ALA A 173 -17.29 12.81 -6.62
N GLY A 174 -16.68 13.08 -5.46
CA GLY A 174 -15.40 13.75 -5.26
C GLY A 174 -15.26 14.18 -3.79
N GLY A 175 -14.07 14.61 -3.39
CA GLY A 175 -13.77 14.97 -2.00
C GLY A 175 -13.85 13.78 -1.05
N GLY A 176 -14.22 14.04 0.20
CA GLY A 176 -14.31 13.02 1.24
C GLY A 176 -12.94 12.58 1.75
N SER A 177 -12.60 12.90 3.00
CA SER A 177 -11.31 12.51 3.60
C SER A 177 -11.49 11.93 4.99
N ILE A 178 -10.61 11.02 5.38
CA ILE A 178 -10.62 10.39 6.71
C ILE A 178 -9.26 10.64 7.36
N THR A 179 -9.25 11.09 8.62
CA THR A 179 -8.03 11.20 9.42
C THR A 179 -8.22 10.48 10.75
N ILE A 180 -7.27 9.62 11.11
CA ILE A 180 -7.26 8.90 12.39
C ILE A 180 -5.96 9.24 13.10
N ASN A 181 -6.06 9.85 14.28
CA ASN A 181 -4.92 10.15 15.15
C ASN A 181 -5.04 9.34 16.44
N SER A 182 -4.24 8.29 16.59
CA SER A 182 -4.43 7.37 17.71
C SER A 182 -3.12 6.84 18.28
N ARG A 183 -3.20 6.17 19.43
CA ARG A 183 -2.11 5.35 19.96
C ARG A 183 -2.06 4.03 19.24
N ASN A 184 -3.12 3.24 19.41
CA ASN A 184 -3.36 2.02 18.65
C ASN A 184 -4.64 2.15 17.83
N LEU A 185 -4.61 1.65 16.59
CA LEU A 185 -5.76 1.52 15.70
C LEU A 185 -5.99 0.03 15.46
N ASN A 186 -7.20 -0.42 15.76
CA ASN A 186 -7.64 -1.79 15.47
C ASN A 186 -8.83 -1.73 14.52
N VAL A 187 -8.71 -2.31 13.33
CA VAL A 187 -9.81 -2.45 12.36
C VAL A 187 -10.05 -3.94 12.16
N ASN A 188 -11.11 -4.46 12.76
CA ASN A 188 -11.32 -5.89 12.92
C ASN A 188 -12.71 -6.33 12.42
N GLU A 189 -12.94 -7.64 12.35
CA GLU A 189 -14.27 -8.25 12.22
C GLU A 189 -15.07 -7.71 11.02
N ASN A 190 -14.48 -7.77 9.83
CA ASN A 190 -15.05 -7.27 8.58
C ASN A 190 -15.24 -5.75 8.52
N SER A 191 -14.71 -4.97 9.47
CA SER A 191 -14.87 -3.51 9.44
C SER A 191 -14.20 -2.85 8.23
N ARG A 192 -14.67 -1.65 7.87
CA ARG A 192 -14.23 -0.92 6.67
C ARG A 192 -13.96 0.55 6.95
N VAL A 193 -12.90 1.07 6.34
CA VAL A 193 -12.60 2.51 6.25
C VAL A 193 -12.54 2.88 4.77
N ARG A 194 -13.44 3.74 4.29
CA ARG A 194 -13.66 3.97 2.86
C ARG A 194 -13.70 5.43 2.46
N ALA A 195 -12.80 5.81 1.58
CA ALA A 195 -12.84 7.03 0.76
C ALA A 195 -12.87 6.63 -0.72
N GLY A 196 -12.92 7.62 -1.62
CA GLY A 196 -12.91 7.37 -3.07
C GLY A 196 -14.15 7.88 -3.81
N ILE A 197 -14.18 7.56 -5.11
CA ILE A 197 -15.29 7.90 -6.00
C ILE A 197 -16.32 6.77 -5.95
N GLN A 198 -17.54 7.10 -5.55
CA GLN A 198 -18.62 6.14 -5.42
C GLN A 198 -19.13 5.66 -6.80
N LYS A 199 -19.66 4.44 -6.83
CA LYS A 199 -20.27 3.81 -8.00
C LYS A 199 -21.25 4.73 -8.72
N ASN A 200 -21.14 4.80 -10.05
CA ASN A 200 -21.92 5.66 -10.95
C ASN A 200 -21.78 7.18 -10.73
N LEU A 201 -20.85 7.64 -9.89
CA LEU A 201 -20.64 9.06 -9.62
C LEU A 201 -19.32 9.57 -10.21
N GLY A 202 -19.13 10.89 -10.08
CA GLY A 202 -17.89 11.57 -10.44
C GLY A 202 -17.86 12.11 -11.86
N SER A 203 -16.71 12.66 -12.22
CA SER A 203 -16.43 13.29 -13.52
C SER A 203 -14.96 13.10 -13.86
N ALA A 204 -14.54 13.39 -15.10
CA ALA A 204 -13.14 13.26 -15.50
C ALA A 204 -12.16 14.05 -14.60
N ASN A 205 -12.62 15.13 -13.96
CA ASN A 205 -11.81 15.97 -13.07
C ASN A 205 -12.10 15.74 -11.58
N ALA A 206 -12.96 14.77 -11.23
CA ALA A 206 -13.23 14.48 -9.84
C ALA A 206 -11.97 13.92 -9.16
N GLN A 207 -11.74 14.33 -7.91
CA GLN A 207 -10.65 13.88 -7.08
C GLN A 207 -11.21 13.49 -5.72
N ALA A 208 -10.98 12.25 -5.28
CA ALA A 208 -11.30 11.84 -3.91
C ALA A 208 -10.27 12.39 -2.92
N GLY A 209 -10.68 12.62 -1.67
CA GLY A 209 -9.76 12.98 -0.59
C GLY A 209 -9.02 11.77 -0.04
N ASN A 210 -8.00 12.03 0.79
CA ASN A 210 -7.10 11.00 1.30
C ASN A 210 -7.63 10.30 2.57
N ILE A 211 -7.03 9.15 2.86
CA ILE A 211 -7.10 8.50 4.18
C ILE A 211 -5.73 8.68 4.86
N GLU A 212 -5.72 9.33 6.01
CA GLU A 212 -4.51 9.65 6.79
C GLU A 212 -4.59 8.94 8.15
N ILE A 213 -3.68 8.00 8.41
CA ILE A 213 -3.61 7.25 9.68
C ILE A 213 -2.30 7.61 10.37
N ASN A 214 -2.41 8.38 11.46
CA ASN A 214 -1.30 8.85 12.26
C ASN A 214 -1.33 8.16 13.62
N ASN A 215 -0.73 6.98 13.66
CA ASN A 215 -0.62 6.16 14.85
C ASN A 215 0.75 6.31 15.49
N ILE A 216 0.83 6.35 16.81
CA ILE A 216 2.14 6.42 17.50
C ILE A 216 2.71 5.04 17.84
N GLU A 217 1.85 4.02 18.00
CA GLU A 217 2.27 2.66 18.31
C GLU A 217 1.82 1.70 17.19
N GLN A 218 0.73 0.96 17.38
CA GLN A 218 0.35 -0.12 16.47
C GLN A 218 -0.85 0.23 15.59
N VAL A 219 -0.82 -0.24 14.35
CA VAL A 219 -2.00 -0.40 13.50
C VAL A 219 -2.18 -1.89 13.24
N THR A 220 -3.34 -2.44 13.60
CA THR A 220 -3.73 -3.82 13.31
C THR A 220 -4.97 -3.81 12.44
N ILE A 221 -4.89 -4.50 11.30
CA ILE A 221 -6.03 -4.72 10.40
C ILE A 221 -6.24 -6.24 10.31
N ASP A 222 -7.42 -6.70 10.71
CA ASP A 222 -7.73 -8.12 10.84
C ASP A 222 -9.05 -8.45 10.17
N ASN A 223 -9.00 -9.22 9.07
CA ASN A 223 -10.17 -9.53 8.26
C ASN A 223 -11.01 -8.27 7.97
N ALA A 224 -10.36 -7.21 7.51
CA ALA A 224 -10.92 -5.87 7.35
C ALA A 224 -10.25 -5.13 6.21
N VAL A 225 -10.83 -4.00 5.76
CA VAL A 225 -10.33 -3.26 4.60
C VAL A 225 -10.28 -1.75 4.85
N ILE A 226 -9.15 -1.15 4.49
CA ILE A 226 -8.99 0.30 4.33
C ILE A 226 -8.84 0.59 2.84
N ALA A 227 -9.76 1.38 2.27
CA ALA A 227 -9.86 1.53 0.83
C ALA A 227 -10.14 2.97 0.38
N ASN A 228 -9.42 3.41 -0.65
CA ASN A 228 -9.66 4.65 -1.38
C ASN A 228 -9.73 4.35 -2.88
N ILE A 229 -10.93 4.13 -3.40
CA ILE A 229 -11.11 3.51 -4.72
C ILE A 229 -12.00 4.34 -5.65
N VAL A 230 -11.76 4.22 -6.95
CA VAL A 230 -12.75 4.57 -7.98
C VAL A 230 -13.61 3.34 -8.20
N ASP A 231 -14.81 3.34 -7.64
CA ASP A 231 -15.73 2.20 -7.69
C ASP A 231 -16.34 2.01 -9.09
N GLU A 232 -17.08 0.91 -9.29
CA GLU A 232 -17.65 0.52 -10.58
C GLU A 232 -18.41 1.67 -11.28
N PHE A 233 -18.14 1.90 -12.56
CA PHE A 233 -18.67 3.03 -13.35
C PHE A 233 -18.35 4.43 -12.80
N GLY A 234 -17.51 4.53 -11.77
CA GLY A 234 -17.02 5.79 -11.23
C GLY A 234 -16.06 6.47 -12.21
N LYS A 235 -16.06 7.81 -12.21
CA LYS A 235 -15.13 8.63 -12.99
C LYS A 235 -14.39 9.64 -12.12
N GLY A 236 -13.07 9.69 -12.25
CA GLY A 236 -12.20 10.59 -11.48
C GLY A 236 -11.09 9.83 -10.78
N ASN A 237 -10.21 10.52 -10.06
CA ASN A 237 -9.06 9.89 -9.41
C ASN A 237 -9.37 9.51 -7.95
N ALA A 238 -8.88 8.36 -7.53
CA ALA A 238 -8.83 8.00 -6.12
C ALA A 238 -7.85 8.92 -5.36
N GLY A 239 -8.06 9.05 -4.05
CA GLY A 239 -7.10 9.71 -3.17
C GLY A 239 -6.07 8.71 -2.63
N ASP A 240 -5.05 9.24 -1.96
CA ASP A 240 -3.99 8.42 -1.37
C ASP A 240 -4.44 7.78 -0.05
N ILE A 241 -3.69 6.76 0.38
CA ILE A 241 -3.71 6.21 1.73
C ILE A 241 -2.32 6.35 2.32
N ASN A 242 -2.20 7.12 3.40
CA ASN A 242 -0.95 7.35 4.10
C ASN A 242 -1.06 6.81 5.54
N ILE A 243 -0.11 5.96 5.94
CA ILE A 243 -0.07 5.35 7.27
C ILE A 243 1.28 5.63 7.90
N HIS A 244 1.27 6.25 9.07
CA HIS A 244 2.40 6.39 9.97
C HIS A 244 2.13 5.60 11.24
N SER A 245 3.02 4.69 11.62
CA SER A 245 2.93 3.93 12.87
C SER A 245 4.32 3.47 13.36
N SER A 246 4.42 2.92 14.56
CA SER A 246 5.63 2.17 14.95
C SER A 246 5.59 0.73 14.40
N SER A 247 4.39 0.16 14.28
CA SER A 247 4.18 -1.17 13.71
C SER A 247 2.87 -1.23 12.94
N LEU A 248 2.87 -1.89 11.78
CA LEU A 248 1.70 -2.15 10.97
C LEU A 248 1.59 -3.66 10.72
N THR A 249 0.48 -4.26 11.14
CA THR A 249 0.19 -5.68 10.94
C THR A 249 -1.15 -5.82 10.21
N LEU A 250 -1.12 -6.49 9.07
CA LEU A 250 -2.32 -6.96 8.37
C LEU A 250 -2.37 -8.49 8.48
N LYS A 251 -3.53 -9.03 8.80
CA LYS A 251 -3.73 -10.47 8.90
C LYS A 251 -5.11 -10.92 8.39
N ASN A 252 -5.22 -12.22 8.12
CA ASN A 252 -6.46 -12.91 7.75
C ASN A 252 -7.16 -12.30 6.53
N GLY A 253 -6.44 -12.14 5.41
CA GLY A 253 -7.01 -11.59 4.17
C GLY A 253 -7.40 -10.11 4.21
N SER A 254 -6.95 -9.37 5.23
CA SER A 254 -7.17 -7.92 5.31
C SER A 254 -6.42 -7.14 4.21
N GLY A 255 -6.90 -5.93 3.92
CA GLY A 255 -6.40 -5.14 2.80
C GLY A 255 -6.24 -3.65 3.07
N ILE A 256 -5.19 -3.06 2.50
CA ILE A 256 -5.09 -1.62 2.23
C ILE A 256 -5.11 -1.43 0.71
N ASN A 257 -6.07 -0.69 0.18
CA ASN A 257 -6.32 -0.67 -1.26
C ASN A 257 -6.61 0.74 -1.78
N THR A 258 -5.75 1.20 -2.69
CA THR A 258 -6.11 2.23 -3.66
C THR A 258 -6.27 1.58 -5.03
N SER A 259 -7.36 1.87 -5.75
CA SER A 259 -7.53 1.29 -7.07
C SER A 259 -8.53 1.98 -7.97
N VAL A 260 -8.38 1.74 -9.27
CA VAL A 260 -9.49 1.78 -10.22
C VAL A 260 -10.14 0.40 -10.18
N PHE A 261 -11.30 0.29 -9.53
CA PHE A 261 -11.79 -1.00 -9.02
C PHE A 261 -12.25 -1.96 -10.11
N ALA A 262 -12.89 -1.45 -11.17
CA ALA A 262 -13.47 -2.28 -12.22
C ALA A 262 -13.14 -1.78 -13.62
N ALA A 263 -13.21 -2.69 -14.60
CA ALA A 263 -13.00 -2.41 -16.03
C ALA A 263 -13.89 -1.28 -16.59
N SER A 264 -15.05 -1.06 -15.98
CA SER A 264 -16.00 -0.01 -16.33
C SER A 264 -15.70 1.36 -15.72
N SER A 265 -14.65 1.48 -14.91
CA SER A 265 -14.30 2.69 -14.17
C SER A 265 -13.16 3.44 -14.88
N GLU A 266 -13.18 4.78 -14.81
CA GLU A 266 -12.18 5.63 -15.47
C GLU A 266 -11.55 6.62 -14.48
N GLY A 267 -10.23 6.72 -14.47
CA GLY A 267 -9.48 7.56 -13.54
C GLY A 267 -8.16 6.92 -13.12
N ASN A 268 -7.38 7.61 -12.30
CA ASN A 268 -6.15 7.03 -11.74
C ASN A 268 -6.38 6.51 -10.32
N ALA A 269 -5.69 5.42 -9.96
CA ALA A 269 -5.59 5.00 -8.57
C ALA A 269 -4.75 6.02 -7.77
N GLY A 270 -5.01 6.10 -6.46
CA GLY A 270 -4.16 6.84 -5.53
C GLY A 270 -2.91 6.04 -5.18
N ASN A 271 -2.01 6.62 -4.40
CA ASN A 271 -0.83 5.95 -3.88
C ASN A 271 -1.09 5.37 -2.49
N VAL A 272 -0.29 4.38 -2.10
CA VAL A 272 -0.18 3.91 -0.71
C VAL A 272 1.20 4.25 -0.18
N THR A 273 1.26 5.03 0.90
CA THR A 273 2.52 5.37 1.59
C THR A 273 2.48 4.83 3.02
N ILE A 274 3.53 4.11 3.41
CA ILE A 274 3.66 3.51 4.74
C ILE A 274 4.99 3.92 5.34
N ASP A 275 4.94 4.57 6.49
CA ASP A 275 6.08 4.90 7.33
C ASP A 275 5.93 4.14 8.67
N THR A 276 6.82 3.18 8.91
CA THR A 276 6.76 2.30 10.08
C THR A 276 8.13 1.89 10.59
N ALA A 277 8.21 1.24 11.75
CA ALA A 277 9.39 0.43 12.07
C ALA A 277 9.26 -0.97 11.49
N ASN A 278 8.08 -1.60 11.63
CA ASN A 278 7.82 -2.95 11.13
C ASN A 278 6.53 -3.01 10.31
N LEU A 279 6.58 -3.69 9.17
CA LEU A 279 5.42 -4.06 8.36
C LEU A 279 5.31 -5.59 8.29
N ASN A 280 4.16 -6.14 8.68
CA ASN A 280 3.87 -7.56 8.59
C ASN A 280 2.58 -7.81 7.81
N LEU A 281 2.68 -8.51 6.68
CA LEU A 281 1.54 -9.06 5.95
C LEU A 281 1.44 -10.55 6.22
N GLU A 282 0.38 -10.95 6.92
CA GLU A 282 0.12 -12.33 7.31
C GLU A 282 -1.12 -12.88 6.60
N ASN A 283 -1.15 -14.20 6.42
CA ASN A 283 -2.33 -14.98 6.00
C ASN A 283 -3.06 -14.39 4.78
N GLY A 284 -2.32 -14.10 3.70
CA GLY A 284 -2.91 -13.59 2.45
C GLY A 284 -3.48 -12.18 2.54
N SER A 285 -3.02 -11.36 3.50
CA SER A 285 -3.31 -9.93 3.48
C SER A 285 -2.65 -9.22 2.30
N PHE A 286 -3.13 -8.03 1.95
CA PHE A 286 -2.64 -7.30 0.78
C PHE A 286 -2.55 -5.78 0.96
N ILE A 287 -1.62 -5.18 0.23
CA ILE A 287 -1.53 -3.73 0.03
C ILE A 287 -1.44 -3.50 -1.48
N SER A 288 -2.38 -2.74 -2.05
CA SER A 288 -2.51 -2.60 -3.49
C SER A 288 -2.74 -1.16 -3.93
N ALA A 289 -2.17 -0.81 -5.08
CA ALA A 289 -2.38 0.42 -5.81
C ALA A 289 -2.76 0.16 -7.29
N ASP A 290 -3.60 -0.85 -7.52
CA ASP A 290 -3.83 -1.43 -8.85
C ASP A 290 -4.80 -0.63 -9.73
N THR A 291 -4.74 -0.87 -11.05
CA THR A 291 -5.78 -0.44 -11.99
C THR A 291 -6.43 -1.64 -12.67
N ASN A 292 -7.76 -1.71 -12.59
CA ASN A 292 -8.59 -2.68 -13.32
C ASN A 292 -9.36 -2.04 -14.49
N GLY A 293 -9.35 -0.71 -14.58
CA GLY A 293 -10.10 0.07 -15.57
C GLY A 293 -9.19 0.92 -16.45
N LYS A 294 -9.67 2.11 -16.82
CA LYS A 294 -8.90 3.04 -17.65
C LYS A 294 -8.28 4.13 -16.79
N GLY A 295 -6.95 4.21 -16.83
CA GLY A 295 -6.09 5.15 -16.11
C GLY A 295 -5.04 4.40 -15.29
N ASN A 296 -4.06 5.14 -14.78
CA ASN A 296 -2.85 4.56 -14.21
C ASN A 296 -3.11 3.92 -12.83
N ALA A 297 -2.34 2.88 -12.53
CA ALA A 297 -2.16 2.40 -11.17
C ALA A 297 -1.35 3.45 -10.37
N GLY A 298 -1.43 3.39 -9.05
CA GLY A 298 -0.68 4.26 -8.15
C GLY A 298 0.59 3.59 -7.64
N ASN A 299 1.43 4.34 -6.92
CA ASN A 299 2.65 3.82 -6.32
C ASN A 299 2.36 3.17 -4.96
N VAL A 300 3.15 2.14 -4.61
CA VAL A 300 3.28 1.67 -3.23
C VAL A 300 4.67 2.05 -2.72
N ALA A 301 4.72 2.88 -1.68
CA ALA A 301 5.96 3.33 -1.06
C ALA A 301 6.00 2.92 0.42
N ILE A 302 7.01 2.13 0.79
CA ILE A 302 7.19 1.61 2.14
C ILE A 302 8.54 2.07 2.67
N GLN A 303 8.51 2.80 3.77
CA GLN A 303 9.67 3.13 4.58
C GLN A 303 9.52 2.42 5.93
N ALA A 304 10.35 1.40 6.18
CA ALA A 304 10.29 0.58 7.38
C ALA A 304 11.65 0.57 8.07
N THR A 305 11.82 1.26 9.19
CA THR A 305 13.17 1.40 9.80
C THR A 305 13.79 0.08 10.27
N GLN A 306 13.00 -0.98 10.48
CA GLN A 306 13.47 -2.30 10.90
C GLN A 306 13.21 -3.37 9.84
N GLY A 307 11.95 -3.77 9.62
CA GLY A 307 11.67 -4.96 8.82
C GLY A 307 10.36 -4.92 8.06
N VAL A 308 10.36 -5.58 6.90
CA VAL A 308 9.18 -5.85 6.08
C VAL A 308 9.07 -7.36 5.87
N ASN A 309 7.99 -7.96 6.38
CA ASN A 309 7.70 -9.38 6.23
C ASN A 309 6.43 -9.56 5.37
N VAL A 310 6.56 -10.19 4.21
CA VAL A 310 5.47 -10.38 3.25
C VAL A 310 5.11 -11.85 3.14
N ARG A 311 3.98 -12.25 3.74
CA ARG A 311 3.29 -13.54 3.55
C ARG A 311 1.90 -13.31 2.92
N GLY A 312 1.85 -12.32 2.04
CA GLY A 312 0.66 -11.79 1.38
C GLY A 312 1.04 -11.11 0.06
N TRP A 313 0.34 -10.05 -0.33
CA TRP A 313 0.55 -9.36 -1.61
C TRP A 313 0.86 -7.87 -1.45
N LEU A 314 1.90 -7.38 -2.12
CA LEU A 314 2.13 -5.96 -2.40
C LEU A 314 2.00 -5.76 -3.91
N SER A 315 1.12 -4.88 -4.38
CA SER A 315 0.90 -4.71 -5.82
C SER A 315 0.68 -3.27 -6.28
N SER A 316 1.14 -3.01 -7.51
CA SER A 316 0.87 -1.80 -8.29
C SER A 316 0.57 -2.21 -9.74
N ASP A 317 -0.38 -3.12 -9.93
CA ASP A 317 -0.52 -3.82 -11.21
C ASP A 317 -1.48 -3.10 -12.19
N VAL A 318 -1.22 -3.28 -13.48
CA VAL A 318 -2.21 -3.03 -14.56
C VAL A 318 -2.87 -4.35 -14.90
N ASN A 319 -4.13 -4.54 -14.51
CA ASN A 319 -4.82 -5.83 -14.65
C ASN A 319 -5.33 -6.10 -16.08
N GLY A 320 -5.80 -7.33 -16.34
CA GLY A 320 -5.89 -7.93 -17.69
C GLY A 320 -6.66 -7.16 -18.76
N THR A 321 -7.70 -6.41 -18.39
CA THR A 321 -8.47 -5.57 -19.34
C THR A 321 -8.24 -4.08 -19.14
N ALA A 322 -7.38 -3.72 -18.19
CA ALA A 322 -7.09 -2.34 -17.83
C ALA A 322 -6.23 -1.65 -18.90
N GLN A 323 -6.36 -0.33 -18.97
CA GLN A 323 -5.54 0.52 -19.82
C GLN A 323 -4.93 1.65 -18.98
N GLY A 324 -3.64 1.60 -18.73
CA GLY A 324 -2.89 2.54 -17.92
C GLY A 324 -1.48 2.02 -17.66
N ASN A 325 -0.61 2.84 -17.09
CA ASN A 325 0.70 2.37 -16.63
C ASN A 325 0.63 2.02 -15.15
N SER A 326 1.47 1.08 -14.73
CA SER A 326 1.75 0.81 -13.32
C SER A 326 2.53 1.97 -12.70
N GLY A 327 2.31 2.24 -11.41
CA GLY A 327 3.08 3.24 -10.67
C GLY A 327 4.46 2.71 -10.26
N GLY A 328 4.48 1.48 -9.75
CA GLY A 328 5.67 0.83 -9.22
C GLY A 328 5.66 0.71 -7.70
N ILE A 329 6.70 0.07 -7.18
CA ILE A 329 6.85 -0.24 -5.76
C ILE A 329 8.24 0.17 -5.30
N THR A 330 8.31 0.88 -4.16
CA THR A 330 9.55 1.25 -3.49
C THR A 330 9.53 0.78 -2.04
N ILE A 331 10.62 0.13 -1.60
CA ILE A 331 10.77 -0.38 -0.23
C ILE A 331 12.15 0.03 0.29
N ASP A 332 12.17 0.83 1.35
CA ASP A 332 13.37 1.17 2.13
C ASP A 332 13.25 0.51 3.52
N THR A 333 14.17 -0.39 3.85
CA THR A 333 14.12 -1.16 5.11
C THR A 333 15.49 -1.59 5.63
N SER A 334 15.57 -2.15 6.85
CA SER A 334 16.76 -2.92 7.22
C SER A 334 16.72 -4.33 6.66
N THR A 335 15.60 -5.02 6.80
CA THR A 335 15.39 -6.36 6.22
C THR A 335 14.08 -6.45 5.44
N LEU A 336 14.11 -7.21 4.34
CA LEU A 336 12.93 -7.60 3.57
C LEU A 336 12.89 -9.12 3.45
N THR A 337 11.77 -9.73 3.84
CA THR A 337 11.56 -11.17 3.75
C THR A 337 10.22 -11.46 3.06
N LEU A 338 10.24 -12.22 1.97
CA LEU A 338 9.05 -12.78 1.32
C LEU A 338 9.02 -14.28 1.60
N GLU A 339 7.95 -14.76 2.22
CA GLU A 339 7.81 -16.16 2.66
C GLU A 339 6.42 -16.70 2.35
N ASN A 340 6.29 -18.03 2.30
CA ASN A 340 5.00 -18.72 2.18
C ASN A 340 4.16 -18.25 0.98
N GLY A 341 4.81 -18.00 -0.17
CA GLY A 341 4.13 -17.44 -1.34
C GLY A 341 3.82 -15.95 -1.20
N GLY A 342 4.71 -15.15 -0.61
CA GLY A 342 4.63 -13.70 -0.62
C GLY A 342 4.90 -13.12 -2.01
N TYR A 343 4.13 -12.13 -2.44
CA TYR A 343 4.24 -11.50 -3.75
C TYR A 343 4.49 -9.99 -3.62
N ILE A 344 5.37 -9.48 -4.46
CA ILE A 344 5.59 -8.05 -4.70
C ILE A 344 5.59 -7.84 -6.21
N THR A 345 4.56 -7.19 -6.76
CA THR A 345 4.38 -7.10 -8.22
C THR A 345 4.03 -5.69 -8.68
N ALA A 346 4.65 -5.28 -9.79
CA ALA A 346 4.28 -4.09 -10.53
C ALA A 346 4.08 -4.45 -12.02
N ASP A 347 3.33 -5.52 -12.25
CA ASP A 347 3.17 -6.15 -13.55
C ASP A 347 2.18 -5.38 -14.45
N THR A 348 2.26 -5.64 -15.75
CA THR A 348 1.19 -5.32 -16.71
C THR A 348 0.61 -6.58 -17.32
N ARG A 349 -0.71 -6.77 -17.16
CA ARG A 349 -1.54 -7.81 -17.79
C ARG A 349 -2.46 -7.22 -18.87
N GLY A 350 -2.60 -5.89 -18.92
CA GLY A 350 -3.47 -5.15 -19.84
C GLY A 350 -2.68 -4.35 -20.89
N LYS A 351 -3.07 -3.09 -21.08
CA LYS A 351 -2.38 -2.15 -21.99
C LYS A 351 -1.71 -1.02 -21.20
N GLY A 352 -0.41 -0.88 -21.37
CA GLY A 352 0.46 0.09 -20.73
C GLY A 352 1.64 -0.59 -20.04
N ASN A 353 2.62 0.19 -19.60
CA ASN A 353 3.88 -0.34 -19.09
C ASN A 353 3.73 -0.88 -17.66
N ALA A 354 4.50 -1.91 -17.35
CA ALA A 354 4.78 -2.33 -15.98
C ALA A 354 5.59 -1.25 -15.24
N GLY A 355 5.56 -1.28 -13.91
CA GLY A 355 6.18 -0.29 -13.04
C GLY A 355 7.42 -0.84 -12.38
N ASN A 356 8.38 0.00 -12.03
CA ASN A 356 9.62 -0.48 -11.42
C ASN A 356 9.37 -1.01 -10.01
N VAL A 357 10.15 -2.01 -9.61
CA VAL A 357 10.24 -2.45 -8.22
C VAL A 357 11.65 -2.14 -7.71
N ALA A 358 11.75 -1.26 -6.71
CA ALA A 358 13.02 -0.84 -6.13
C ALA A 358 13.07 -1.16 -4.64
N ILE A 359 14.07 -1.95 -4.25
CA ILE A 359 14.29 -2.37 -2.87
C ILE A 359 15.65 -1.85 -2.41
N GLN A 360 15.65 -1.12 -1.32
CA GLN A 360 16.82 -0.72 -0.56
C GLN A 360 16.71 -1.36 0.83
N ALA A 361 17.56 -2.36 1.11
CA ALA A 361 17.56 -3.07 2.38
C ALA A 361 18.94 -3.03 3.02
N THR A 362 19.14 -2.34 4.13
CA THR A 362 20.50 -2.13 4.65
C THR A 362 21.21 -3.42 5.10
N GLN A 363 20.46 -4.45 5.49
CA GLN A 363 21.02 -5.72 6.00
C GLN A 363 20.77 -6.91 5.07
N GLY A 364 19.56 -7.12 4.58
CA GLY A 364 19.28 -8.34 3.83
C GLY A 364 17.94 -8.37 3.13
N VAL A 365 17.92 -9.09 2.01
CA VAL A 365 16.70 -9.47 1.28
C VAL A 365 16.65 -10.98 1.15
N THR A 366 15.53 -11.58 1.57
CA THR A 366 15.24 -13.00 1.35
C THR A 366 13.96 -13.14 0.53
N VAL A 367 14.06 -13.83 -0.60
CA VAL A 367 12.91 -14.25 -1.43
C VAL A 367 12.79 -15.76 -1.32
N GLY A 368 11.85 -16.21 -0.48
CA GLY A 368 11.70 -17.61 -0.10
C GLY A 368 10.95 -18.47 -1.12
N GLU A 369 10.67 -19.73 -0.74
CA GLU A 369 9.94 -20.69 -1.59
C GLU A 369 8.57 -20.12 -2.06
N LYS A 370 8.30 -20.22 -3.36
CA LYS A 370 7.08 -19.73 -4.04
C LYS A 370 6.86 -18.22 -3.95
N ALA A 371 7.78 -17.46 -3.36
CA ALA A 371 7.71 -16.02 -3.34
C ALA A 371 8.04 -15.44 -4.71
N VAL A 372 7.42 -14.31 -5.05
CA VAL A 372 7.61 -13.65 -6.34
C VAL A 372 7.87 -12.16 -6.16
N LEU A 373 8.90 -11.67 -6.83
CA LEU A 373 9.19 -10.25 -7.01
C LEU A 373 9.23 -9.96 -8.51
N SER A 374 8.25 -9.22 -9.05
CA SER A 374 8.15 -9.06 -10.51
C SER A 374 7.74 -7.68 -11.02
N SER A 375 8.16 -7.39 -12.24
CA SER A 375 7.81 -6.20 -13.03
C SER A 375 7.57 -6.58 -14.49
N ASP A 376 6.73 -7.59 -14.70
CA ASP A 376 6.63 -8.30 -15.97
C ASP A 376 5.56 -7.73 -16.91
N VAL A 377 5.72 -8.01 -18.20
CA VAL A 377 4.64 -7.98 -19.19
C VAL A 377 4.04 -9.38 -19.29
N LYS A 378 2.87 -9.60 -18.70
CA LYS A 378 2.25 -10.93 -18.58
C LYS A 378 1.33 -11.25 -19.76
N GLY A 379 1.18 -12.54 -20.06
CA GLY A 379 0.15 -13.05 -20.98
C GLY A 379 0.19 -12.37 -22.36
N THR A 380 -0.94 -11.81 -22.79
CA THR A 380 -1.06 -11.09 -24.07
C THR A 380 -1.00 -9.56 -23.92
N ALA A 381 -0.44 -9.07 -22.80
CA ALA A 381 -0.36 -7.64 -22.49
C ALA A 381 0.44 -6.86 -23.55
N GLN A 382 0.23 -5.55 -23.60
CA GLN A 382 0.94 -4.64 -24.50
C GLN A 382 1.54 -3.47 -23.71
N GLY A 383 2.86 -3.42 -23.64
CA GLY A 383 3.63 -2.45 -22.87
C GLY A 383 5.03 -2.97 -22.62
N ASN A 384 5.93 -2.11 -22.15
CA ASN A 384 7.26 -2.55 -21.73
C ASN A 384 7.25 -3.02 -20.27
N GLY A 385 8.11 -3.98 -19.94
CA GLY A 385 8.43 -4.41 -18.59
C GLY A 385 9.15 -3.30 -17.83
N GLY A 386 9.02 -3.31 -16.51
CA GLY A 386 9.74 -2.38 -15.64
C GLY A 386 10.98 -3.03 -15.03
N HIS A 387 11.78 -2.22 -14.34
CA HIS A 387 13.04 -2.67 -13.77
C HIS A 387 12.86 -3.20 -12.35
N VAL A 388 13.52 -4.31 -12.02
CA VAL A 388 13.67 -4.77 -10.64
C VAL A 388 15.07 -4.39 -10.16
N THR A 389 15.16 -3.60 -9.09
CA THR A 389 16.42 -3.14 -8.51
C THR A 389 16.49 -3.49 -7.03
N ILE A 390 17.62 -4.07 -6.60
CA ILE A 390 17.85 -4.47 -5.21
C ILE A 390 19.23 -3.95 -4.77
N ASP A 391 19.28 -3.03 -3.81
CA ASP A 391 20.50 -2.61 -3.10
C ASP A 391 20.46 -3.13 -1.67
N THR A 392 21.41 -4.01 -1.31
CA THR A 392 21.42 -4.69 -0.01
C THR A 392 22.81 -5.04 0.50
N SER A 393 22.93 -5.53 1.73
CA SER A 393 24.15 -6.22 2.16
C SER A 393 24.19 -7.66 1.67
N THR A 394 23.11 -8.41 1.86
CA THR A 394 22.97 -9.78 1.34
C THR A 394 21.66 -9.97 0.59
N LEU A 395 21.68 -10.80 -0.46
CA LEU A 395 20.49 -11.30 -1.13
C LEU A 395 20.49 -12.83 -1.11
N THR A 396 19.42 -13.43 -0.63
CA THR A 396 19.14 -14.86 -0.74
C THR A 396 17.86 -15.07 -1.55
N LEU A 397 17.98 -15.69 -2.72
CA LEU A 397 16.86 -16.18 -3.50
C LEU A 397 16.77 -17.68 -3.31
N GLU A 398 15.90 -18.14 -2.42
CA GLU A 398 15.80 -19.54 -2.04
C GLU A 398 15.21 -20.41 -3.17
N ASN A 399 15.35 -21.73 -3.03
CA ASN A 399 14.76 -22.69 -3.97
C ASN A 399 13.25 -22.44 -4.16
N GLY A 400 12.83 -22.28 -5.41
CA GLY A 400 11.44 -22.00 -5.76
C GLY A 400 11.00 -20.53 -5.59
N GLY A 401 11.87 -19.65 -5.09
CA GLY A 401 11.67 -18.21 -5.17
C GLY A 401 11.92 -17.68 -6.59
N PHE A 402 11.25 -16.59 -6.96
CA PHE A 402 11.30 -16.03 -8.31
C PHE A 402 11.46 -14.51 -8.31
N ILE A 403 12.45 -14.00 -9.04
CA ILE A 403 12.65 -12.57 -9.30
C ILE A 403 12.65 -12.37 -10.81
N SER A 404 11.76 -11.52 -11.34
CA SER A 404 11.59 -11.40 -12.79
C SER A 404 11.30 -9.99 -13.29
N ALA A 405 11.75 -9.72 -14.52
CA ALA A 405 11.39 -8.55 -15.31
C ALA A 405 11.11 -8.97 -16.76
N ASP A 406 10.33 -10.04 -16.93
CA ASP A 406 10.14 -10.75 -18.18
C ASP A 406 9.08 -10.09 -19.09
N THR A 407 9.13 -10.43 -20.39
CA THR A 407 8.03 -10.18 -21.31
C THR A 407 7.47 -11.47 -21.90
N LYS A 408 6.15 -11.65 -21.76
CA LYS A 408 5.35 -12.69 -22.41
C LYS A 408 4.38 -12.12 -23.46
N GLY A 409 4.12 -10.81 -23.36
CA GLY A 409 3.27 -10.05 -24.27
C GLY A 409 4.09 -9.30 -25.32
N LYS A 410 3.58 -8.14 -25.74
CA LYS A 410 4.25 -7.25 -26.71
C LYS A 410 4.87 -6.06 -26.01
N GLY A 411 6.16 -5.86 -26.24
CA GLY A 411 7.00 -4.83 -25.65
C GLY A 411 8.24 -5.44 -25.02
N ASN A 412 9.26 -4.60 -24.81
CA ASN A 412 10.54 -5.05 -24.26
C ASN A 412 10.36 -5.57 -22.83
N ALA A 413 11.15 -6.58 -22.46
CA ALA A 413 11.28 -6.98 -21.06
C ALA A 413 11.99 -5.86 -20.29
N GLY A 414 11.82 -5.85 -18.97
CA GLY A 414 12.60 -5.01 -18.09
C GLY A 414 13.99 -5.58 -17.82
N SER A 415 14.75 -4.95 -16.92
CA SER A 415 16.04 -5.45 -16.47
C SER A 415 16.01 -5.80 -14.99
N VAL A 416 16.91 -6.68 -14.55
CA VAL A 416 17.15 -6.92 -13.13
C VAL A 416 18.55 -6.46 -12.73
N ALA A 417 18.65 -5.60 -11.72
CA ALA A 417 19.92 -5.13 -11.20
C ALA A 417 20.02 -5.39 -9.69
N ILE A 418 21.05 -6.14 -9.30
CA ILE A 418 21.32 -6.49 -7.90
C ILE A 418 22.67 -5.90 -7.52
N LYS A 419 22.69 -5.15 -6.43
CA LYS A 419 23.90 -4.65 -5.78
C LYS A 419 23.89 -5.13 -4.33
N ALA A 420 24.78 -6.05 -3.99
CA ALA A 420 24.88 -6.65 -2.66
C ALA A 420 26.29 -6.47 -2.11
N THR A 421 26.47 -5.74 -1.01
CA THR A 421 27.85 -5.43 -0.56
C THR A 421 28.62 -6.65 -0.05
N GLN A 422 27.94 -7.69 0.45
CA GLN A 422 28.57 -8.87 1.05
C GLN A 422 28.38 -10.16 0.22
N GLY A 423 27.18 -10.43 -0.28
CA GLY A 423 26.97 -11.69 -1.00
C GLY A 423 25.59 -11.85 -1.63
N VAL A 424 25.55 -12.65 -2.69
CA VAL A 424 24.33 -13.08 -3.35
C VAL A 424 24.32 -14.61 -3.41
N THR A 425 23.23 -15.22 -2.95
CA THR A 425 22.98 -16.67 -3.07
C THR A 425 21.69 -16.89 -3.87
N ILE A 426 21.77 -17.66 -4.95
CA ILE A 426 20.66 -17.97 -5.85
C ILE A 426 20.43 -19.48 -5.91
N GLY A 427 19.42 -19.98 -5.21
CA GLY A 427 18.82 -21.31 -5.40
C GLY A 427 17.50 -21.28 -6.17
N GLY A 428 16.85 -20.12 -6.28
CA GLY A 428 15.65 -19.91 -7.09
C GLY A 428 15.93 -19.47 -8.53
N LEU A 429 14.97 -18.77 -9.13
CA LEU A 429 15.02 -18.33 -10.53
C LEU A 429 15.05 -16.79 -10.63
N LEU A 430 16.07 -16.27 -11.32
CA LEU A 430 16.26 -14.85 -11.60
C LEU A 430 16.19 -14.62 -13.12
N THR A 431 15.21 -13.83 -13.60
CA THR A 431 14.98 -13.66 -15.04
C THR A 431 14.78 -12.22 -15.51
N SER A 432 15.27 -11.98 -16.72
CA SER A 432 14.94 -10.82 -17.56
C SER A 432 14.94 -11.31 -19.00
N GLY A 433 13.86 -11.95 -19.42
CA GLY A 433 13.79 -12.70 -20.67
C GLY A 433 12.56 -12.37 -21.51
N VAL A 434 12.59 -12.88 -22.73
CA VAL A 434 11.46 -12.87 -23.66
C VAL A 434 10.95 -14.29 -23.71
N THR A 435 9.80 -14.57 -23.12
CA THR A 435 9.25 -15.94 -23.05
C THR A 435 8.59 -16.36 -24.38
N ASP A 436 8.14 -17.62 -24.52
CA ASP A 436 7.74 -18.25 -25.79
C ASP A 436 6.80 -17.42 -26.69
N THR A 437 5.86 -16.69 -26.11
CA THR A 437 4.89 -15.85 -26.84
C THR A 437 5.25 -14.37 -26.88
N GLY A 438 6.35 -14.00 -26.24
CA GLY A 438 6.81 -12.62 -26.09
C GLY A 438 7.37 -12.04 -27.38
N GLU A 439 7.16 -10.74 -27.57
CA GLU A 439 7.73 -9.96 -28.66
C GLU A 439 8.34 -8.67 -28.10
N GLY A 440 9.66 -8.59 -28.06
CA GLY A 440 10.44 -7.49 -27.50
C GLY A 440 11.87 -7.93 -27.20
N ASN A 441 12.75 -7.00 -26.84
CA ASN A 441 14.10 -7.34 -26.40
C ASN A 441 14.16 -7.47 -24.87
N SER A 442 15.05 -8.33 -24.37
CA SER A 442 15.35 -8.41 -22.94
C SER A 442 16.19 -7.21 -22.45
N GLY A 443 15.96 -6.78 -21.20
CA GLY A 443 16.73 -5.72 -20.55
C GLY A 443 18.04 -6.19 -19.90
N GLY A 444 18.25 -7.51 -19.76
CA GLY A 444 19.44 -8.10 -19.16
C GLY A 444 19.47 -8.09 -17.64
N ILE A 445 20.54 -8.68 -17.10
CA ILE A 445 20.74 -8.87 -15.67
C ILE A 445 22.12 -8.34 -15.28
N THR A 446 22.19 -7.53 -14.22
CA THR A 446 23.46 -7.08 -13.63
C THR A 446 23.53 -7.46 -12.16
N ILE A 447 24.66 -8.02 -11.73
CA ILE A 447 24.95 -8.35 -10.34
C ILE A 447 26.30 -7.76 -9.96
N ASP A 448 26.32 -6.85 -8.98
CA ASP A 448 27.53 -6.30 -8.36
C ASP A 448 27.59 -6.76 -6.90
N THR A 449 28.60 -7.56 -6.54
CA THR A 449 28.70 -8.17 -5.22
C THR A 449 30.13 -8.43 -4.75
N SER A 450 30.29 -8.78 -3.48
CA SER A 450 31.56 -9.38 -3.02
C SER A 450 31.68 -10.84 -3.46
N SER A 451 30.62 -11.64 -3.30
CA SER A 451 30.58 -13.02 -3.77
C SER A 451 29.21 -13.38 -4.36
N LEU A 452 29.21 -14.27 -5.35
CA LEU A 452 28.01 -14.87 -5.93
C LEU A 452 28.08 -16.39 -5.80
N THR A 453 27.06 -17.01 -5.22
CA THR A 453 26.83 -18.46 -5.25
C THR A 453 25.54 -18.74 -5.99
N LEU A 454 25.64 -19.43 -7.13
CA LEU A 454 24.50 -19.95 -7.88
C LEU A 454 24.39 -21.44 -7.56
N GLU A 455 23.47 -21.80 -6.67
CA GLU A 455 23.33 -23.15 -6.11
C GLU A 455 22.81 -24.16 -7.16
N ASN A 456 22.95 -25.45 -6.85
CA ASN A 456 22.38 -26.52 -7.67
C ASN A 456 20.85 -26.40 -7.72
N GLY A 457 20.30 -26.25 -8.93
CA GLY A 457 18.86 -26.01 -9.14
C GLY A 457 18.47 -24.54 -9.28
N GLY A 458 19.37 -23.62 -8.90
CA GLY A 458 19.21 -22.19 -9.16
C GLY A 458 19.49 -21.83 -10.61
N ALA A 459 18.86 -20.74 -11.08
CA ALA A 459 19.06 -20.26 -12.44
C ALA A 459 19.03 -18.73 -12.55
N ILE A 460 19.92 -18.21 -13.40
CA ILE A 460 19.95 -16.81 -13.84
C ILE A 460 19.83 -16.81 -15.36
N SER A 461 18.75 -16.24 -15.90
CA SER A 461 18.46 -16.30 -17.33
C SER A 461 18.01 -14.95 -17.90
N ALA A 462 18.71 -14.49 -18.93
CA ALA A 462 18.30 -13.34 -19.74
C ALA A 462 17.89 -13.75 -21.16
N GLY A 463 17.54 -15.03 -21.34
CA GLY A 463 17.29 -15.65 -22.65
C GLY A 463 16.01 -15.20 -23.35
N THR A 464 15.93 -15.55 -24.64
CA THR A 464 14.74 -15.38 -25.47
C THR A 464 14.25 -16.72 -25.99
N TYR A 465 12.96 -16.96 -25.81
CA TYR A 465 12.19 -18.09 -26.31
C TYR A 465 11.16 -17.65 -27.36
N GLY A 466 10.86 -16.34 -27.40
CA GLY A 466 9.97 -15.68 -28.37
C GLY A 466 10.74 -14.85 -29.39
N LYS A 467 10.22 -13.68 -29.73
CA LYS A 467 10.83 -12.78 -30.73
C LYS A 467 11.50 -11.58 -30.08
N GLY A 468 12.75 -11.37 -30.45
CA GLY A 468 13.62 -10.28 -30.01
C GLY A 468 14.88 -10.81 -29.31
N SER A 469 15.86 -9.94 -29.15
CA SER A 469 17.19 -10.31 -28.65
C SER A 469 17.18 -10.59 -27.15
N ALA A 470 17.97 -11.58 -26.74
CA ALA A 470 18.26 -11.86 -25.33
C ALA A 470 19.12 -10.74 -24.73
N GLY A 471 19.07 -10.59 -23.41
CA GLY A 471 19.80 -9.57 -22.67
C GLY A 471 21.18 -10.08 -22.24
N ASN A 472 22.13 -9.16 -22.08
CA ASN A 472 23.42 -9.52 -21.49
C ASN A 472 23.26 -9.87 -20.00
N ILE A 473 24.07 -10.80 -19.50
CA ILE A 473 24.25 -11.01 -18.07
C ILE A 473 25.64 -10.52 -17.67
N ALA A 474 25.71 -9.50 -16.82
CA ALA A 474 26.94 -8.94 -16.30
C ALA A 474 27.08 -9.24 -14.80
N ILE A 475 28.11 -9.98 -14.43
CA ILE A 475 28.42 -10.31 -13.04
C ILE A 475 29.77 -9.69 -12.69
N LYS A 476 29.78 -8.87 -11.65
CA LYS A 476 30.98 -8.34 -11.02
C LYS A 476 31.02 -8.80 -9.57
N ALA A 477 31.98 -9.66 -9.24
CA ALA A 477 32.14 -10.21 -7.90
C ALA A 477 33.58 -10.01 -7.40
N THR A 478 33.81 -9.23 -6.35
CA THR A 478 35.19 -8.87 -5.97
C THR A 478 36.01 -10.03 -5.38
N GLN A 479 35.37 -11.09 -4.88
CA GLN A 479 36.04 -12.24 -4.23
C GLN A 479 35.83 -13.58 -4.98
N GLY A 480 34.64 -13.84 -5.50
CA GLY A 480 34.39 -15.13 -6.14
C GLY A 480 33.00 -15.31 -6.70
N VAL A 481 32.93 -16.15 -7.73
CA VAL A 481 31.69 -16.66 -8.32
C VAL A 481 31.75 -18.19 -8.29
N ASN A 482 30.79 -18.82 -7.60
CA ASN A 482 30.59 -20.27 -7.63
C ASN A 482 29.31 -20.60 -8.41
N VAL A 483 29.45 -21.36 -9.49
CA VAL A 483 28.34 -21.78 -10.36
C VAL A 483 28.11 -23.29 -10.22
N GLY A 484 27.10 -23.65 -9.44
CA GLY A 484 26.50 -24.99 -9.40
C GLY A 484 25.20 -25.11 -10.21
N GLY A 485 24.53 -23.99 -10.49
CA GLY A 485 23.28 -23.91 -11.26
C GLY A 485 23.44 -23.50 -12.73
N LEU A 486 22.39 -22.88 -13.28
CA LEU A 486 22.27 -22.50 -14.68
C LEU A 486 22.44 -20.98 -14.91
N LEU A 487 23.41 -20.57 -15.71
CA LEU A 487 23.62 -19.19 -16.12
C LEU A 487 23.48 -19.06 -17.64
N THR A 488 22.39 -18.43 -18.13
CA THR A 488 22.03 -18.46 -19.55
C THR A 488 21.66 -17.10 -20.14
N SER A 489 22.27 -16.75 -21.26
CA SER A 489 21.82 -15.67 -22.15
C SER A 489 21.71 -16.22 -23.56
N GLY A 490 20.69 -17.03 -23.83
CA GLY A 490 20.57 -17.77 -25.09
C GLY A 490 19.29 -17.47 -25.85
N VAL A 491 19.26 -17.87 -27.12
CA VAL A 491 18.06 -17.90 -27.97
C VAL A 491 17.70 -19.37 -28.17
N THR A 492 16.54 -19.81 -27.69
CA THR A 492 16.14 -21.23 -27.78
C THR A 492 15.64 -21.60 -29.18
N ASP A 493 15.38 -22.88 -29.44
CA ASP A 493 15.01 -23.43 -30.75
C ASP A 493 13.81 -22.72 -31.41
N THR A 494 12.90 -22.18 -30.60
CA THR A 494 11.72 -21.43 -31.07
C THR A 494 11.93 -19.92 -31.12
N GLY A 495 13.05 -19.44 -30.56
CA GLY A 495 13.37 -18.03 -30.44
C GLY A 495 13.94 -17.41 -31.72
N GLU A 496 13.70 -16.11 -31.91
CA GLU A 496 14.31 -15.30 -32.97
C GLU A 496 14.95 -14.05 -32.35
N GLY A 497 16.26 -13.92 -32.43
CA GLY A 497 17.01 -12.80 -31.88
C GLY A 497 18.49 -13.12 -31.73
N ASN A 498 19.30 -12.13 -31.35
CA ASN A 498 20.69 -12.37 -30.99
C ASN A 498 20.79 -12.67 -29.49
N SER A 499 21.73 -13.52 -29.10
CA SER A 499 22.12 -13.68 -27.70
C SER A 499 22.85 -12.43 -27.19
N GLY A 500 22.59 -12.04 -25.94
CA GLY A 500 23.20 -10.86 -25.32
C GLY A 500 24.60 -11.11 -24.77
N GLY A 501 24.99 -12.37 -24.57
CA GLY A 501 26.27 -12.75 -23.97
C GLY A 501 26.26 -12.78 -22.44
N ILE A 502 27.40 -13.20 -21.89
CA ILE A 502 27.64 -13.29 -20.45
C ILE A 502 29.03 -12.72 -20.18
N THR A 503 29.12 -11.78 -19.23
CA THR A 503 30.40 -11.22 -18.75
C THR A 503 30.55 -11.50 -17.26
N ILE A 504 31.68 -12.06 -16.86
CA ILE A 504 32.01 -12.33 -15.45
C ILE A 504 33.37 -11.69 -15.14
N ASP A 505 33.38 -10.73 -14.22
CA ASP A 505 34.58 -10.11 -13.65
C ASP A 505 34.69 -10.54 -12.18
N THR A 506 35.72 -11.32 -11.84
CA THR A 506 35.90 -11.88 -10.50
C THR A 506 37.35 -12.19 -10.16
N SER A 507 37.69 -12.33 -8.87
CA SER A 507 38.99 -12.90 -8.53
C SER A 507 39.05 -14.42 -8.71
N THR A 508 37.96 -15.12 -8.40
CA THR A 508 37.86 -16.58 -8.54
C THR A 508 36.56 -16.99 -9.25
N LEU A 509 36.61 -17.97 -10.14
CA LEU A 509 35.43 -18.60 -10.75
C LEU A 509 35.52 -20.11 -10.55
N THR A 510 34.53 -20.71 -9.88
CA THR A 510 34.41 -22.17 -9.74
C THR A 510 33.15 -22.66 -10.43
N LEU A 511 33.25 -23.76 -11.20
CA LEU A 511 32.11 -24.51 -11.70
C LEU A 511 32.04 -25.83 -10.94
N GLU A 512 30.98 -26.03 -10.19
CA GLU A 512 30.79 -27.20 -9.33
C GLU A 512 29.56 -28.00 -9.77
N ASN A 513 29.52 -29.29 -9.47
CA ASN A 513 28.30 -30.12 -9.59
C ASN A 513 27.56 -30.09 -10.95
N GLY A 514 28.27 -29.79 -12.05
CA GLY A 514 27.65 -29.69 -13.38
C GLY A 514 27.05 -28.32 -13.70
N GLY A 515 27.44 -27.28 -12.96
CA GLY A 515 27.08 -25.89 -13.26
C GLY A 515 27.39 -25.52 -14.71
N PHE A 516 26.54 -24.67 -15.29
CA PHE A 516 26.49 -24.47 -16.73
C PHE A 516 26.36 -22.99 -17.09
N ILE A 517 27.28 -22.49 -17.92
CA ILE A 517 27.30 -21.12 -18.43
C ILE A 517 27.12 -21.18 -19.95
N ASN A 518 26.07 -20.55 -20.48
CA ASN A 518 25.72 -20.69 -21.89
C ASN A 518 25.13 -19.43 -22.54
N ALA A 519 25.72 -18.99 -23.66
CA ALA A 519 25.27 -17.87 -24.49
C ALA A 519 24.90 -18.29 -25.94
N SER A 520 24.43 -19.53 -26.13
CA SER A 520 24.16 -20.11 -27.46
C SER A 520 22.85 -19.63 -28.07
N THR A 521 22.79 -19.68 -29.40
CA THR A 521 21.57 -19.52 -30.20
C THR A 521 21.27 -20.83 -30.90
N PHE A 522 20.16 -21.46 -30.54
CA PHE A 522 19.63 -22.65 -31.22
C PHE A 522 18.54 -22.29 -32.23
N GLY A 523 17.83 -21.18 -32.01
CA GLY A 523 16.87 -20.60 -32.94
C GLY A 523 17.54 -19.73 -34.01
N LYS A 524 16.85 -18.65 -34.42
CA LYS A 524 17.35 -17.75 -35.47
C LYS A 524 18.11 -16.56 -34.87
N GLY A 525 19.38 -16.42 -35.22
CA GLY A 525 20.21 -15.25 -34.92
C GLY A 525 21.64 -15.63 -34.58
N ASN A 526 22.42 -14.69 -34.05
CA ASN A 526 23.81 -14.94 -33.65
C ASN A 526 23.90 -15.31 -32.17
N ALA A 527 24.83 -16.22 -31.83
CA ALA A 527 25.21 -16.50 -30.44
C ALA A 527 26.00 -15.33 -29.85
N GLY A 528 25.97 -15.20 -28.53
CA GLY A 528 26.69 -14.18 -27.78
C GLY A 528 28.03 -14.70 -27.28
N ASN A 529 28.89 -13.77 -26.85
CA ASN A 529 30.17 -14.13 -26.24
C ASN A 529 29.99 -14.47 -24.77
N ILE A 530 30.83 -15.38 -24.27
CA ILE A 530 31.07 -15.56 -22.84
C ILE A 530 32.46 -14.99 -22.57
N GLU A 531 32.53 -13.90 -21.82
CA GLU A 531 33.77 -13.25 -21.40
C GLU A 531 33.98 -13.44 -19.90
N ILE A 532 35.10 -14.05 -19.53
CA ILE A 532 35.47 -14.30 -18.14
C ILE A 532 36.82 -13.65 -17.87
N GLN A 533 36.83 -12.69 -16.95
CA GLN A 533 38.02 -12.07 -16.41
C GLN A 533 38.17 -12.56 -14.96
N ALA A 534 39.00 -13.59 -14.78
CA ALA A 534 39.29 -14.19 -13.49
C ALA A 534 40.79 -14.12 -13.17
N THR A 535 41.15 -13.73 -11.94
CA THR A 535 42.57 -13.70 -11.53
C THR A 535 43.11 -15.08 -11.14
N GLN A 536 42.22 -15.99 -10.74
CA GLN A 536 42.47 -17.39 -10.41
C GLN A 536 41.25 -18.20 -10.87
N GLY A 537 41.46 -19.42 -11.38
CA GLY A 537 40.42 -20.29 -11.93
C GLY A 537 40.49 -21.70 -11.41
#